data_AF-A0A1I3VTR5-F1
#
_entry.id   AF-A0A1I3VTR5-F1
#
_cell.length_a   1.000
_cell.length_b   1.000
_cell.length_c   1.000
_cell.angle_alpha   90.00
_cell.angle_beta   90.00
_cell.angle_gamma   90.00
#
_symmetry.space_group_name_H-M   'P 1'
#
loop_
_entity.id
_entity.type
_entity.pdbx_description
1 polymer ?
#
loop_
_entity_poly.entity_id
_entity_poly.type
_entity_poly.pdbx_seq_one_letter_code
_entity_poly.pdbx_strand_id
1 'polypeptide(L)'
;MRSARPAVAALVCAVALGLAACGGTDHAEDVDEACAASGELDEALDDLRATLTPDATVDELRDARTRVGDALDALRDQADDVAEGRADDVQAAWRDLTAAVDDVDGDAGPGAALEPLRASAADVRQSLEALDDDLGCATTPSP
;
A
#
# COMPACT_ATOMS: atom_id res chain seq x y z
N MET A 1 45.10 45.38 -33.64
CA MET A 1 45.26 44.75 -34.96
C MET A 1 45.21 43.23 -34.80
N ARG A 2 44.50 42.55 -35.72
CA ARG A 2 44.40 41.09 -35.95
C ARG A 2 43.45 40.26 -35.06
N SER A 3 42.17 40.33 -35.45
CA SER A 3 41.34 39.23 -35.96
C SER A 3 41.66 37.78 -35.55
N ALA A 4 40.66 37.06 -35.02
CA ALA A 4 39.89 36.04 -35.75
C ALA A 4 38.96 35.24 -34.80
N ARG A 5 37.66 35.19 -35.10
CA ARG A 5 36.74 34.12 -34.68
C ARG A 5 36.79 33.02 -35.74
N PRO A 6 36.73 31.72 -35.40
CA PRO A 6 35.47 31.02 -35.67
C PRO A 6 35.16 29.81 -34.75
N ALA A 7 33.92 29.34 -34.92
CA ALA A 7 33.42 27.98 -34.70
C ALA A 7 32.96 27.57 -33.29
N VAL A 8 31.66 27.82 -33.06
CA VAL A 8 30.65 26.85 -32.60
C VAL A 8 31.20 25.46 -32.24
N ALA A 9 31.13 25.12 -30.96
CA ALA A 9 30.88 23.75 -30.51
C ALA A 9 29.72 23.83 -29.52
N ALA A 10 28.52 23.58 -30.03
CA ALA A 10 27.36 23.32 -29.20
C ALA A 10 27.66 22.05 -28.40
N LEU A 11 28.09 22.23 -27.14
CA LEU A 11 28.14 21.15 -26.17
C LEU A 11 26.69 20.85 -25.79
N VAL A 12 26.05 19.98 -26.56
CA VAL A 12 24.84 19.29 -26.16
C VAL A 12 25.24 18.39 -25.00
N CYS A 13 25.15 18.91 -23.78
CA CYS A 13 25.07 18.06 -22.60
C CYS A 13 23.76 17.30 -22.71
N ALA A 14 23.83 16.12 -23.32
CA ALA A 14 22.83 15.09 -23.12
C ALA A 14 22.78 14.86 -21.60
N VAL A 15 21.71 15.37 -20.97
CA VAL A 15 21.28 14.94 -19.65
C VAL A 15 20.81 13.51 -19.85
N ALA A 16 21.76 12.58 -19.88
CA ALA A 16 21.50 11.21 -19.52
C ALA A 16 21.11 11.28 -18.05
N LEU A 17 19.81 11.18 -17.78
CA LEU A 17 19.25 10.89 -16.47
C LEU A 17 19.78 9.53 -16.03
N GLY A 18 21.02 9.52 -15.58
CA GLY A 18 21.59 8.42 -14.82
C GLY A 18 21.06 8.53 -13.40
N LEU A 19 19.86 7.99 -13.17
CA LEU A 19 19.41 7.55 -11.85
C LEU A 19 20.11 6.23 -11.49
N ALA A 20 21.44 6.21 -11.63
CA ALA A 20 22.29 5.13 -11.14
C ALA A 20 23.29 5.76 -10.17
N ALA A 21 22.75 6.24 -9.06
CA ALA A 21 23.47 6.66 -7.86
C ALA A 21 22.56 6.26 -6.69
N CYS A 22 22.94 5.45 -5.71
CA CYS A 22 24.21 4.80 -5.41
C CYS A 22 23.92 3.75 -4.31
N GLY A 23 24.06 2.45 -4.58
CA GLY A 23 23.97 1.37 -3.58
C GLY A 23 22.61 0.67 -3.47
N GLY A 24 22.62 -0.68 -3.56
CA GLY A 24 21.47 -1.54 -3.27
C GLY A 24 20.87 -2.20 -4.51
N THR A 25 21.39 -3.35 -4.93
CA THR A 25 20.53 -4.33 -5.63
C THR A 25 19.43 -4.79 -4.69
N ASP A 26 19.77 -4.95 -3.41
CA ASP A 26 18.87 -5.34 -2.32
C ASP A 26 17.71 -4.34 -2.15
N HIS A 27 17.97 -3.02 -2.21
CA HIS A 27 16.92 -2.01 -1.97
C HIS A 27 15.85 -1.95 -3.08
N ALA A 28 16.19 -2.31 -4.31
CA ALA A 28 15.21 -2.37 -5.39
C ALA A 28 14.36 -3.64 -5.29
N GLU A 29 14.99 -4.76 -4.89
CA GLU A 29 14.30 -6.01 -4.58
C GLU A 29 13.31 -5.76 -3.41
N ASP A 30 13.78 -5.19 -2.28
CA ASP A 30 12.95 -4.89 -1.10
C ASP A 30 11.69 -4.04 -1.44
N VAL A 31 11.83 -3.06 -2.37
CA VAL A 31 10.69 -2.26 -2.85
C VAL A 31 9.71 -3.10 -3.67
N ASP A 32 10.20 -3.93 -4.59
CA ASP A 32 9.35 -4.82 -5.40
C ASP A 32 8.58 -5.82 -4.52
N GLU A 33 9.23 -6.38 -3.49
CA GLU A 33 8.58 -7.25 -2.51
C GLU A 33 7.52 -6.51 -1.66
N ALA A 34 7.82 -5.28 -1.21
CA ALA A 34 6.85 -4.46 -0.50
C ALA A 34 5.64 -4.10 -1.37
N CYS A 35 5.84 -3.80 -2.66
CA CYS A 35 4.76 -3.56 -3.61
C CYS A 35 3.93 -4.81 -3.93
N ALA A 36 4.56 -5.99 -3.95
CA ALA A 36 3.82 -7.24 -4.09
C ALA A 36 2.92 -7.48 -2.86
N ALA A 37 3.47 -7.29 -1.66
CA ALA A 37 2.73 -7.45 -0.42
C ALA A 37 1.61 -6.41 -0.24
N SER A 38 1.80 -5.18 -0.74
CA SER A 38 0.74 -4.17 -0.73
C SER A 38 -0.41 -4.55 -1.66
N GLY A 39 -0.11 -5.13 -2.82
CA GLY A 39 -1.12 -5.72 -3.71
C GLY A 39 -1.91 -6.86 -3.06
N GLU A 40 -1.24 -7.76 -2.34
CA GLU A 40 -1.91 -8.83 -1.57
C GLU A 40 -2.82 -8.26 -0.47
N LEU A 41 -2.39 -7.19 0.20
CA LEU A 41 -3.22 -6.50 1.19
C LEU A 41 -4.43 -5.81 0.56
N ASP A 42 -4.29 -5.17 -0.61
CA ASP A 42 -5.41 -4.55 -1.34
C ASP A 42 -6.45 -5.60 -1.75
N GLU A 43 -6.02 -6.76 -2.26
CA GLU A 43 -6.90 -7.89 -2.57
C GLU A 43 -7.63 -8.39 -1.32
N ALA A 44 -6.94 -8.55 -0.19
CA ALA A 44 -7.55 -8.95 1.07
C ALA A 44 -8.58 -7.91 1.57
N LEU A 45 -8.32 -6.62 1.37
CA LEU A 45 -9.26 -5.54 1.70
C LEU A 45 -10.49 -5.54 0.81
N ASP A 46 -10.34 -5.87 -0.48
CA ASP A 46 -11.47 -6.02 -1.41
C ASP A 46 -12.33 -7.25 -1.05
N ASP A 47 -11.70 -8.36 -0.66
CA ASP A 47 -12.40 -9.54 -0.11
C ASP A 47 -13.16 -9.21 1.18
N LEU A 48 -12.53 -8.50 2.12
CA LEU A 48 -13.20 -8.01 3.33
C LEU A 48 -14.41 -7.16 2.96
N ARG A 49 -14.25 -6.20 2.06
CA ARG A 49 -15.34 -5.34 1.61
C ARG A 49 -16.48 -6.14 0.96
N ALA A 50 -16.17 -7.21 0.23
CA ALA A 50 -17.16 -8.12 -0.34
C ALA A 50 -17.94 -8.89 0.73
N THR A 51 -17.34 -9.16 1.90
CA THR A 51 -18.05 -9.78 3.05
C THR A 51 -18.90 -8.80 3.85
N LEU A 52 -18.70 -7.48 3.73
CA LEU A 52 -19.50 -6.45 4.40
C LEU A 52 -20.90 -6.30 3.78
N THR A 53 -21.72 -7.33 3.93
CA THR A 53 -23.11 -7.40 3.46
C THR A 53 -24.08 -7.70 4.62
N PRO A 54 -25.38 -7.35 4.51
CA PRO A 54 -26.35 -7.62 5.58
C PRO A 54 -26.55 -9.10 5.89
N ASP A 55 -26.27 -9.97 4.91
CA ASP A 55 -26.49 -11.42 5.00
C ASP A 55 -25.24 -12.18 5.49
N ALA A 56 -24.09 -11.50 5.62
CA ALA A 56 -22.86 -12.12 6.10
C ALA A 56 -22.95 -12.46 7.59
N THR A 57 -22.24 -13.51 7.96
CA THR A 57 -22.09 -13.94 9.34
C THR A 57 -20.91 -13.23 10.02
N VAL A 58 -20.95 -13.15 11.35
CA VAL A 58 -19.83 -12.62 12.14
C VAL A 58 -18.57 -13.46 11.96
N ASP A 59 -18.70 -14.77 11.75
CA ASP A 59 -17.57 -15.66 11.50
C ASP A 59 -16.92 -15.36 10.14
N GLU A 60 -17.71 -15.17 9.06
CA GLU A 60 -17.18 -14.77 7.75
C GLU A 60 -16.44 -13.42 7.82
N LEU A 61 -16.97 -12.46 8.58
CA LEU A 61 -16.32 -11.17 8.80
C LEU A 61 -14.99 -11.32 9.56
N ARG A 62 -14.95 -12.16 10.60
CA ARG A 62 -13.72 -12.42 11.37
C ARG A 62 -12.66 -13.16 10.57
N ASP A 63 -13.08 -14.08 9.71
CA ASP A 63 -12.19 -14.80 8.80
C ASP A 63 -11.59 -13.83 7.76
N ALA A 64 -12.43 -12.98 7.15
CA ALA A 64 -11.95 -11.97 6.21
C ALA A 64 -10.99 -10.98 6.89
N ARG A 65 -11.32 -10.54 8.11
CA ARG A 65 -10.42 -9.71 8.92
C ARG A 65 -9.09 -10.42 9.16
N THR A 66 -9.10 -11.71 9.51
CA THR A 66 -7.87 -12.46 9.78
C THR A 66 -6.95 -12.48 8.55
N ARG A 67 -7.51 -12.68 7.35
CA ARG A 67 -6.73 -12.64 6.09
C ARG A 67 -6.08 -11.28 5.83
N VAL A 68 -6.79 -10.19 6.10
CA VAL A 68 -6.23 -8.84 5.99
C VAL A 68 -5.10 -8.63 7.01
N GLY A 69 -5.26 -9.14 8.22
CA GLY A 69 -4.21 -9.11 9.24
C GLY A 69 -2.95 -9.86 8.81
N ASP A 70 -3.11 -11.07 8.26
CA ASP A 70 -1.99 -11.88 7.76
C ASP A 70 -1.25 -11.17 6.60
N ALA A 71 -1.99 -10.57 5.66
CA ALA A 71 -1.41 -9.80 4.55
C ALA A 71 -0.70 -8.52 5.02
N LEU A 72 -1.23 -7.85 6.04
CA LEU A 72 -0.59 -6.68 6.63
C LEU A 72 0.71 -7.05 7.35
N ASP A 73 0.73 -8.16 8.08
CA ASP A 73 1.96 -8.62 8.74
C ASP A 73 3.04 -8.94 7.68
N ALA A 74 2.67 -9.57 6.56
CA ALA A 74 3.58 -9.79 5.44
C ALA A 74 4.09 -8.47 4.84
N LEU A 75 3.22 -7.48 4.63
CA LEU A 75 3.61 -6.16 4.15
C LEU A 75 4.59 -5.46 5.10
N ARG A 76 4.37 -5.54 6.42
CA ARG A 76 5.28 -4.94 7.40
C ARG A 76 6.67 -5.57 7.35
N ASP A 77 6.72 -6.89 7.24
CA ASP A 77 7.98 -7.64 7.13
C ASP A 77 8.78 -7.25 5.87
N GLN A 78 8.10 -6.87 4.78
CA GLN A 78 8.76 -6.42 3.54
C GLN A 78 9.03 -4.91 3.50
N ALA A 79 8.18 -4.09 4.13
CA ALA A 79 8.27 -2.63 4.09
C ALA A 79 9.26 -2.04 5.11
N ASP A 80 9.74 -2.86 6.06
CA ASP A 80 10.54 -2.54 7.24
C ASP A 80 11.42 -1.27 7.08
N ASP A 81 12.59 -1.34 6.45
CA ASP A 81 13.52 -0.21 6.38
C ASP A 81 13.16 0.83 5.30
N VAL A 82 12.29 0.49 4.35
CA VAL A 82 12.00 1.31 3.17
C VAL A 82 10.88 2.32 3.45
N ALA A 83 9.89 1.93 4.26
CA ALA A 83 8.70 2.73 4.50
C ALA A 83 8.03 2.47 5.88
N GLU A 84 8.81 2.12 6.93
CA GLU A 84 8.34 1.81 8.29
C GLU A 84 7.20 2.72 8.78
N GLY A 85 7.39 4.05 8.66
CA GLY A 85 6.42 5.03 9.14
C GLY A 85 5.05 4.94 8.46
N ARG A 86 5.03 4.59 7.17
CA ARG A 86 3.77 4.41 6.42
C ARG A 86 3.16 3.04 6.68
N ALA A 87 3.98 2.00 6.79
CA ALA A 87 3.50 0.68 7.20
C ALA A 87 2.87 0.70 8.60
N ASP A 88 3.35 1.57 9.49
CA ASP A 88 2.74 1.85 10.79
C ASP A 88 1.41 2.60 10.70
N ASP A 89 1.27 3.56 9.78
CA ASP A 89 -0.01 4.23 9.52
C ASP A 89 -1.07 3.22 9.04
N VAL A 90 -0.71 2.31 8.12
CA VAL A 90 -1.59 1.22 7.67
C VAL A 90 -1.99 0.33 8.85
N GLN A 91 -1.05 -0.03 9.73
CA GLN A 91 -1.38 -0.82 10.92
C GLN A 91 -2.26 -0.06 11.91
N ALA A 92 -2.07 1.25 12.07
CA ALA A 92 -2.94 2.05 12.91
C ALA A 92 -4.38 2.01 12.41
N ALA A 93 -4.61 2.26 11.12
CA ALA A 93 -5.93 2.14 10.51
C ALA A 93 -6.50 0.71 10.63
N TRP A 94 -5.65 -0.31 10.48
CA TRP A 94 -6.05 -1.70 10.63
C TRP A 94 -6.52 -2.06 12.05
N ARG A 95 -5.85 -1.54 13.08
CA ARG A 95 -6.26 -1.73 14.48
C ARG A 95 -7.63 -1.12 14.73
N ASP A 96 -7.92 0.04 14.16
CA ASP A 96 -9.22 0.70 14.30
C ASP A 96 -10.33 -0.13 13.63
N LEU A 97 -10.07 -0.66 12.43
CA LEU A 97 -10.98 -1.58 11.75
C LEU A 97 -11.19 -2.88 12.55
N THR A 98 -10.12 -3.47 13.10
CA THR A 98 -10.20 -4.67 13.93
C THR A 98 -11.06 -4.43 15.17
N ALA A 99 -10.87 -3.30 15.84
CA ALA A 99 -11.68 -2.90 16.99
C ALA A 99 -13.16 -2.73 16.60
N ALA A 100 -13.44 -2.13 15.45
CA ALA A 100 -14.80 -2.01 14.93
C ALA A 100 -15.44 -3.37 14.61
N VAL A 101 -14.67 -4.34 14.10
CA VAL A 101 -15.15 -5.72 13.88
C VAL A 101 -15.42 -6.44 15.21
N ASP A 102 -14.57 -6.25 16.22
CA ASP A 102 -14.75 -6.87 17.53
C ASP A 102 -15.94 -6.28 18.31
N ASP A 103 -16.31 -5.03 18.05
CA ASP A 103 -17.50 -4.37 18.60
C ASP A 103 -18.81 -4.84 17.94
N VAL A 104 -18.74 -5.58 16.82
CA VAL A 104 -19.94 -6.16 16.19
C VAL A 104 -20.57 -7.18 17.14
N ASP A 105 -21.68 -6.79 17.74
CA ASP A 105 -22.51 -7.67 18.55
C ASP A 105 -22.95 -8.91 17.74
N GLY A 106 -22.53 -10.09 18.19
CA GLY A 106 -22.88 -11.37 17.57
C GLY A 106 -24.38 -11.60 17.41
N ASP A 107 -25.18 -11.02 18.32
CA ASP A 107 -26.64 -11.12 18.32
C ASP A 107 -27.33 -10.10 17.38
N ALA A 108 -26.68 -8.96 17.09
CA ALA A 108 -27.21 -7.94 16.17
C ALA A 108 -26.77 -8.18 14.72
N GLY A 109 -25.66 -8.90 14.52
CA GLY A 109 -25.07 -9.19 13.23
C GLY A 109 -24.37 -7.99 12.59
N PRO A 110 -23.58 -8.20 11.53
CA PRO A 110 -22.78 -7.15 10.89
C PRO A 110 -23.62 -6.07 10.21
N GLY A 111 -24.90 -6.34 9.92
CA GLY A 111 -25.83 -5.40 9.28
C GLY A 111 -25.91 -4.02 9.93
N ALA A 112 -25.88 -3.95 11.27
CA ALA A 112 -25.93 -2.69 12.01
C ALA A 112 -24.61 -1.90 11.98
N ALA A 113 -23.49 -2.57 11.67
CA ALA A 113 -22.14 -2.01 11.68
C ALA A 113 -21.56 -1.83 10.26
N LEU A 114 -22.33 -2.07 9.20
CA LEU A 114 -21.80 -2.05 7.83
C LEU A 114 -21.20 -0.71 7.41
N GLU A 115 -21.88 0.41 7.68
CA GLU A 115 -21.35 1.73 7.34
C GLU A 115 -20.03 2.07 8.06
N PRO A 116 -19.93 1.95 9.40
CA PRO A 116 -18.67 2.21 10.08
C PRO A 116 -17.56 1.25 9.65
N LEU A 117 -17.85 -0.04 9.46
CA LEU A 117 -16.85 -1.01 8.97
C LEU A 117 -16.33 -0.68 7.57
N ARG A 118 -17.22 -0.27 6.66
CA ARG A 118 -16.83 0.15 5.31
C ARG A 118 -15.98 1.42 5.32
N ALA A 119 -16.29 2.35 6.23
CA ALA A 119 -15.49 3.56 6.41
C ALA A 119 -14.09 3.20 6.93
N SER A 120 -13.98 2.39 7.98
CA SER A 120 -12.67 1.97 8.50
C SER A 120 -11.86 1.18 7.47
N ALA A 121 -12.49 0.30 6.67
CA ALA A 121 -11.79 -0.39 5.58
C ALA A 121 -11.28 0.56 4.49
N ALA A 122 -12.01 1.65 4.21
CA ALA A 122 -11.55 2.68 3.28
C ALA A 122 -10.36 3.48 3.85
N ASP A 123 -10.32 3.72 5.16
CA ASP A 123 -9.19 4.39 5.83
C ASP A 123 -7.91 3.54 5.77
N VAL A 124 -8.02 2.21 5.91
CA VAL A 124 -6.89 1.30 5.68
C VAL A 124 -6.40 1.40 4.24
N ARG A 125 -7.32 1.34 3.26
CA ARG A 125 -6.95 1.44 1.84
C ARG A 125 -6.29 2.78 1.50
N GLN A 126 -6.77 3.90 2.06
CA GLN A 126 -6.13 5.20 1.87
C GLN A 126 -4.70 5.23 2.41
N SER A 127 -4.46 4.59 3.56
CA SER A 127 -3.13 4.50 4.15
C SER A 127 -2.21 3.62 3.28
N LEU A 128 -2.77 2.55 2.70
CA LEU A 128 -2.07 1.66 1.76
C LEU A 128 -1.71 2.38 0.46
N GLU A 129 -2.64 3.13 -0.13
CA GLU A 129 -2.38 3.95 -1.32
C GLU A 129 -1.26 4.96 -1.07
N ALA A 130 -1.22 5.58 0.12
CA ALA A 130 -0.15 6.50 0.49
C ALA A 130 1.21 5.80 0.68
N LEU A 131 1.21 4.54 1.15
CA LEU A 131 2.41 3.71 1.21
C LEU A 131 2.90 3.36 -0.21
N ASP A 132 2.00 2.94 -1.09
CA ASP A 132 2.31 2.61 -2.49
C ASP A 132 2.90 3.81 -3.25
N ASP A 133 2.32 5.01 -3.06
CA ASP A 133 2.82 6.25 -3.63
C ASP A 133 4.24 6.58 -3.13
N ASP A 134 4.52 6.37 -1.84
CA ASP A 134 5.84 6.62 -1.23
C ASP A 134 6.89 5.58 -1.68
N LEU A 135 6.50 4.31 -1.83
CA LEU A 135 7.32 3.24 -2.38
C LEU A 135 7.54 3.38 -3.89
N GLY A 136 6.67 4.14 -4.57
CA GLY A 136 6.68 4.26 -6.02
C GLY A 136 6.19 2.99 -6.72
N CYS A 137 5.32 2.21 -6.06
CA CYS A 137 4.71 1.03 -6.63
C CYS A 137 3.98 1.43 -7.91
N ALA A 138 4.46 0.94 -9.06
CA ALA A 138 3.78 1.19 -10.31
C ALA A 138 2.40 0.54 -10.19
N THR A 139 1.33 1.34 -10.27
CA THR A 139 -0.05 0.87 -10.41
C THR A 139 -0.14 0.04 -11.70
N THR A 140 0.30 -1.22 -11.64
CA THR A 140 0.15 -2.16 -12.72
C THR A 140 -1.23 -2.73 -12.53
N PRO A 141 -2.22 -2.37 -13.36
CA PRO A 141 -3.49 -3.07 -13.32
C PRO A 141 -3.21 -4.55 -13.58
N SER A 142 -3.61 -5.43 -12.65
CA SER A 142 -3.62 -6.87 -12.86
C SER A 142 -4.23 -7.18 -14.24
N PRO A 143 -3.61 -8.05 -15.06
CA PRO A 143 -4.01 -8.29 -16.44
C PRO A 143 -5.41 -8.89 -16.59
#